data_AF-A0A7M2XW70-F1
#
_entry.id   AF-A0A7M2XW70-F1
#
_cell.length_a   1.000
_cell.length_b   1.000
_cell.length_c   1.000
_cell.angle_alpha   90.00
_cell.angle_beta   90.00
_cell.angle_gamma   90.00
#
_symmetry.space_group_name_H-M   'P 1'
#
loop_
_entity.id
_entity.type
_entity.pdbx_description
1 polymer ?
#
loop_
_entity_poly.entity_id
_entity_poly.type
_entity_poly.pdbx_seq_one_letter_code
_entity_poly.pdbx_strand_id
1 'polypeptide(L)'
;MPKIVTARDAEQNAASRMREMGFSDAAVTVSGPDGGIDVRAGSAVAQVKLWYRPVGTPELQRLFGARGNQRHLKMLFFAQSGYTRGAISYGDEHEIALFTFDEAGASGHASLPVDGHVRPC
;
A
#
# COMPACT_ATOMS: atom_id res chain seq x y z
N MET A 1 18.84 -9.50 -7.28
CA MET A 1 17.71 -8.93 -6.53
C MET A 1 16.51 -9.83 -6.77
N PRO A 2 15.77 -10.25 -5.73
CA PRO A 2 14.64 -11.16 -5.91
C PRO A 2 13.53 -10.45 -6.70
N LYS A 3 12.96 -11.15 -7.68
CA LYS A 3 11.81 -10.65 -8.44
C LYS A 3 10.59 -10.66 -7.52
N ILE A 4 9.75 -9.64 -7.59
CA ILE A 4 8.45 -9.66 -6.91
C ILE A 4 7.54 -10.58 -7.71
N VAL A 5 7.58 -11.88 -7.40
CA VAL A 5 6.79 -12.92 -8.08
C VAL A 5 5.68 -13.48 -7.20
N THR A 6 5.77 -13.29 -5.88
CA THR A 6 4.74 -13.72 -4.94
C THR A 6 4.15 -12.54 -4.19
N ALA A 7 2.92 -12.72 -3.68
CA ALA A 7 2.31 -11.77 -2.77
C ALA A 7 3.24 -11.47 -1.58
N ARG A 8 3.95 -12.49 -1.06
CA ARG A 8 4.88 -12.31 0.06
C ARG A 8 6.11 -11.47 -0.28
N ASP A 9 6.65 -11.59 -1.49
CA ASP A 9 7.72 -10.69 -1.95
C ASP A 9 7.22 -9.24 -2.01
N ALA A 10 5.98 -9.03 -2.47
CA ALA A 10 5.37 -7.71 -2.54
C ALA A 10 5.12 -7.12 -1.13
N GLU A 11 4.65 -7.93 -0.18
CA GLU A 11 4.47 -7.55 1.23
C GLU A 11 5.79 -7.12 1.86
N GLN A 12 6.86 -7.90 1.65
CA GLN A 12 8.18 -7.57 2.15
C GLN A 12 8.74 -6.29 1.52
N ASN A 13 8.52 -6.10 0.22
CA ASN A 13 8.89 -4.86 -0.46
C ASN A 13 8.13 -3.65 0.12
N ALA A 14 6.82 -3.78 0.31
CA ALA A 14 6.00 -2.73 0.93
C ALA A 14 6.46 -2.40 2.35
N ALA A 15 6.76 -3.41 3.18
CA ALA A 15 7.30 -3.19 4.51
C ALA A 15 8.67 -2.49 4.49
N SER A 16 9.55 -2.85 3.55
CA SER A 16 10.82 -2.14 3.36
C SER A 16 10.58 -0.69 2.96
N ARG A 17 9.65 -0.44 2.03
CA ARG A 17 9.32 0.91 1.56
C ARG A 17 8.73 1.77 2.67
N MET A 18 7.85 1.20 3.49
CA MET A 18 7.32 1.88 4.67
C MET A 18 8.42 2.32 5.63
N ARG A 19 9.42 1.47 5.88
CA ARG A 19 10.58 1.85 6.69
C ARG A 19 11.38 2.99 6.06
N GLU A 20 11.62 2.95 4.75
CA GLU A 20 12.30 4.05 4.04
C GLU A 20 11.52 5.38 4.11
N MET A 21 10.18 5.32 4.20
CA MET A 21 9.32 6.49 4.37
C MET A 21 9.27 7.02 5.81
N GLY A 22 9.93 6.35 6.77
CA GLY A 22 9.99 6.76 8.18
C GLY A 22 9.18 5.87 9.14
N PHE A 23 8.43 4.89 8.64
CA PHE A 23 7.72 3.91 9.48
C PHE A 23 8.66 2.77 9.89
N SER A 24 9.58 3.08 10.80
CA SER A 24 10.68 2.17 11.19
C SER A 24 10.21 0.82 11.74
N ASP A 25 9.03 0.80 12.35
CA ASP A 25 8.38 -0.34 12.98
C ASP A 25 7.41 -1.09 12.04
N ALA A 26 7.36 -0.73 10.75
CA ALA A 26 6.54 -1.44 9.77
C ALA A 26 6.95 -2.91 9.69
N ALA A 27 5.98 -3.83 9.77
CA ALA A 27 6.19 -5.26 9.69
C ALA A 27 5.08 -5.92 8.87
N VAL A 28 5.45 -6.93 8.07
CA VAL A 28 4.48 -7.77 7.33
C VAL A 28 3.64 -8.52 8.36
N THR A 29 2.32 -8.43 8.23
CA THR A 29 1.39 -9.19 9.05
C THR A 29 1.30 -10.61 8.50
N VAL A 30 1.13 -11.60 9.39
CA VAL A 30 0.94 -12.98 8.94
C VAL A 30 -0.46 -13.05 8.34
N SER A 31 -0.60 -13.49 7.08
CA SER A 31 -1.88 -13.55 6.38
C SER A 31 -2.97 -14.14 7.27
N GLY A 32 -3.92 -13.29 7.66
CA GLY A 32 -4.96 -13.60 8.62
C GLY A 32 -6.29 -12.96 8.20
N PRO A 33 -7.40 -13.26 8.90
CA PRO A 33 -8.73 -12.74 8.60
C PRO A 33 -8.90 -11.22 8.82
N ASP A 34 -7.81 -10.49 9.11
CA ASP A 34 -7.73 -9.05 9.44
C ASP A 34 -8.06 -8.10 8.27
N GLY A 35 -9.07 -8.42 7.47
CA GLY A 35 -9.70 -7.46 6.56
C GLY A 35 -8.83 -6.97 5.41
N GLY A 36 -7.67 -7.61 5.17
CA GLY A 36 -6.77 -7.28 4.07
C GLY A 36 -5.65 -6.28 4.41
N ILE A 37 -5.24 -6.16 5.68
CA ILE A 37 -4.00 -5.43 6.02
C ILE A 37 -2.83 -6.42 5.95
N ASP A 38 -1.90 -6.16 5.03
CA ASP A 38 -0.74 -7.02 4.79
C ASP A 38 0.54 -6.50 5.46
N VAL A 39 0.61 -5.20 5.76
CA VAL A 39 1.71 -4.59 6.52
C VAL A 39 1.16 -3.63 7.57
N ARG A 40 1.71 -3.67 8.77
CA ARG A 40 1.29 -2.81 9.87
C ARG A 40 2.49 -2.13 10.53
N ALA A 41 2.30 -0.87 10.87
CA ALA A 41 3.14 -0.07 11.75
C ALA A 41 2.24 0.55 12.84
N GLY A 42 2.84 1.08 13.90
CA GLY A 42 2.16 1.77 14.99
C GLY A 42 1.50 3.07 14.57
N SER A 43 1.90 3.65 13.44
CA SER A 43 1.34 4.89 12.87
C SER A 43 0.80 4.75 11.45
N ALA A 44 0.84 3.54 10.87
CA ALA A 44 0.35 3.30 9.51
C ALA A 44 -0.06 1.84 9.27
N VAL A 45 -0.98 1.64 8.33
CA VAL A 45 -1.39 0.32 7.83
C VAL A 45 -1.29 0.32 6.31
N ALA A 46 -0.85 -0.80 5.75
CA ALA A 46 -0.79 -0.96 4.31
C ALA A 46 -1.44 -2.26 3.83
N GLN A 47 -2.05 -2.16 2.66
CA GLN A 47 -2.56 -3.29 1.90
C GLN A 47 -1.78 -3.41 0.59
N VAL A 48 -1.46 -4.64 0.21
CA VAL A 48 -0.63 -4.98 -0.95
C VAL A 48 -1.41 -5.91 -1.87
N LYS A 49 -1.54 -5.51 -3.14
CA LYS A 49 -2.33 -6.21 -4.14
C LYS A 49 -1.48 -6.50 -5.37
N LEU A 50 -1.09 -7.77 -5.53
CA LEU A 50 -0.43 -8.27 -6.74
C LEU A 50 -1.49 -8.71 -7.77
N TRP A 51 -2.16 -7.74 -8.37
CA TRP A 51 -3.17 -8.00 -9.40
C TRP A 51 -2.68 -7.51 -10.77
N TYR A 52 -3.02 -8.29 -11.81
CA TYR A 52 -2.84 -7.94 -13.23
C TYR A 52 -3.94 -7.00 -13.77
N ARG A 53 -4.72 -6.38 -12.87
CA ARG A 53 -5.82 -5.45 -13.20
C ARG A 53 -5.77 -4.25 -12.28
N PRO A 54 -6.17 -3.05 -12.76
CA PRO A 54 -6.17 -1.85 -11.95
C PRO A 54 -7.14 -1.95 -10.78
N VAL A 55 -6.72 -1.45 -9.62
CA VAL A 55 -7.51 -1.47 -8.38
C VAL A 55 -8.63 -0.44 -8.45
N GLY A 56 -9.83 -0.88 -8.06
CA GLY A 56 -11.03 -0.05 -8.01
C GLY A 56 -11.28 0.54 -6.62
N THR A 57 -12.14 1.56 -6.56
CA THR A 57 -12.65 2.17 -5.33
C THR A 57 -13.14 1.17 -4.27
N PRO A 58 -13.80 0.04 -4.59
CA PRO A 58 -14.29 -0.91 -3.59
C PRO A 58 -13.18 -1.48 -2.69
N GLU A 59 -11.96 -1.62 -3.20
CA GLU A 59 -10.83 -2.12 -2.41
C GLU A 59 -10.30 -1.06 -1.44
N LEU A 60 -10.24 0.20 -1.86
CA LEU A 60 -9.86 1.30 -0.98
C LEU A 60 -10.90 1.51 0.12
N GLN A 61 -12.19 1.37 -0.20
CA GLN A 61 -13.28 1.39 0.78
C GLN A 61 -13.15 0.27 1.82
N ARG A 62 -12.72 -0.92 1.39
CA ARG A 62 -12.43 -2.04 2.31
C ARG A 62 -11.28 -1.71 3.24
N LEU A 63 -10.17 -1.17 2.75
CA LEU A 63 -9.06 -0.72 3.59
C LEU A 63 -9.51 0.37 4.59
N PHE A 64 -10.28 1.34 4.10
CA PHE A 64 -10.82 2.41 4.93
C PHE A 64 -11.71 1.87 6.05
N GLY A 65 -12.57 0.90 5.73
CA GLY A 65 -13.40 0.19 6.71
C GLY A 65 -12.58 -0.67 7.68
N ALA A 66 -11.54 -1.35 7.20
CA ALA A 66 -10.66 -2.19 8.01
C ALA A 66 -9.85 -1.40 9.03
N ARG A 67 -9.45 -0.15 8.71
CA ARG A 67 -8.87 0.79 9.68
C ARG A 67 -9.83 1.04 10.86
N GLY A 68 -11.14 0.97 10.62
CA GLY A 68 -12.17 1.21 11.62
C GLY A 68 -11.98 2.56 12.31
N ASN A 69 -11.96 2.56 13.64
CA ASN A 69 -11.81 3.79 14.43
C ASN A 69 -10.34 4.24 14.62
N GLN A 70 -9.37 3.54 14.02
CA GLN A 70 -7.94 3.86 14.15
C GLN A 70 -7.53 5.01 13.21
N ARG A 71 -8.20 6.16 13.34
CA ARG A 71 -8.01 7.34 12.45
C ARG A 71 -6.59 7.93 12.49
N HIS A 72 -5.82 7.63 13.54
CA HIS A 72 -4.42 8.04 13.67
C HIS A 72 -3.48 7.27 12.73
N LEU A 73 -3.91 6.14 12.17
CA LEU A 73 -3.11 5.33 11.25
C LEU A 73 -3.25 5.90 9.84
N LYS A 74 -2.10 6.20 9.23
CA LYS A 74 -2.02 6.48 7.80
C LYS A 74 -2.35 5.22 7.01
N MET A 75 -3.08 5.36 5.92
CA MET A 75 -3.44 4.23 5.04
C MET A 75 -2.57 4.28 3.81
N LEU A 76 -1.91 3.17 3.51
CA LEU A 76 -1.12 3.00 2.31
C LEU A 76 -1.71 1.84 1.49
N PHE A 77 -1.78 2.02 0.19
CA PHE A 77 -2.19 0.95 -0.72
C PHE A 77 -1.06 0.74 -1.72
N PHE A 78 -0.65 -0.51 -1.93
CA PHE A 78 0.35 -0.89 -2.92
C PHE A 78 -0.31 -1.79 -3.97
N ALA A 79 -0.28 -1.39 -5.23
CA ALA A 79 -0.89 -2.13 -6.33
C ALA A 79 0.06 -2.24 -7.51
N GLN A 80 0.19 -3.44 -8.06
CA GLN A 80 1.10 -3.65 -9.19
C GLN A 80 0.58 -3.00 -10.49
N SER A 81 -0.65 -3.32 -10.89
CA SER A 81 -1.25 -2.81 -12.15
C SER A 81 -1.83 -1.39 -12.04
N GLY A 82 -1.54 -0.67 -10.96
CA GLY A 82 -2.06 0.68 -10.73
C GLY A 82 -3.53 0.74 -10.30
N TYR A 83 -4.11 1.94 -10.47
CA TYR A 83 -5.42 2.30 -9.93
C TYR A 83 -6.34 2.87 -11.00
N THR A 84 -7.63 2.61 -10.86
CA THR A 84 -8.65 3.31 -11.64
C THR A 84 -8.76 4.77 -11.20
N ARG A 85 -9.24 5.64 -12.09
CA ARG A 85 -9.43 7.07 -11.78
C ARG A 85 -10.33 7.29 -10.56
N GLY A 86 -11.36 6.46 -10.38
CA GLY A 86 -12.23 6.53 -9.19
C GLY A 86 -11.53 6.09 -7.90
N ALA A 87 -10.55 5.19 -7.98
CA ALA A 87 -9.75 4.82 -6.83
C ALA A 87 -8.79 5.94 -6.44
N ILE A 88 -8.15 6.61 -7.41
CA ILE A 88 -7.29 7.78 -7.19
C ILE A 88 -8.07 8.90 -6.49
N SER A 89 -9.24 9.27 -7.02
CA SER A 89 -10.09 10.30 -6.38
C SER A 89 -10.52 9.93 -4.97
N TYR A 90 -10.82 8.65 -4.73
CA TYR A 90 -11.19 8.18 -3.39
C TYR A 90 -10.00 8.16 -2.43
N GLY A 91 -8.80 7.82 -2.93
CA GLY A 91 -7.57 7.86 -2.14
C GLY A 91 -7.24 9.27 -1.69
N ASP A 92 -7.33 10.24 -2.60
CA ASP A 92 -7.17 11.66 -2.30
C ASP A 92 -8.18 12.17 -1.26
N GLU A 93 -9.47 11.84 -1.42
CA GLU A 93 -10.54 12.25 -0.50
C GLU A 93 -10.37 11.68 0.92
N HIS A 94 -9.82 10.48 1.04
CA HIS A 94 -9.67 9.76 2.31
C HIS A 94 -8.24 9.69 2.85
N GLU A 95 -7.32 10.46 2.26
CA GLU A 95 -5.89 10.50 2.62
C GLU A 95 -5.22 9.11 2.61
N ILE A 96 -5.60 8.28 1.64
CA ILE A 96 -4.97 6.98 1.38
C ILE A 96 -3.83 7.22 0.39
N ALA A 97 -2.60 6.94 0.81
CA ALA A 97 -1.45 7.04 -0.06
C ALA A 97 -1.41 5.82 -1.00
N LEU A 98 -1.62 6.07 -2.30
CA LEU A 98 -1.60 5.00 -3.30
C LEU A 98 -0.22 4.91 -3.95
N PHE A 99 0.29 3.69 -4.00
CA PHE A 99 1.62 3.35 -4.50
C PHE A 99 1.52 2.25 -5.53
N THR A 100 2.41 2.30 -6.53
CA THR A 100 2.59 1.23 -7.50
C THR A 100 3.99 0.65 -7.44
N PHE A 101 4.12 -0.63 -7.78
CA PHE A 101 5.40 -1.32 -7.90
C PHE A 101 5.36 -2.19 -9.15
N ASP A 102 6.48 -2.28 -9.87
CA ASP A 102 6.56 -3.04 -11.12
C ASP A 102 7.20 -4.42 -10.89
N GLU A 103 6.79 -5.43 -11.67
CA GLU A 103 7.34 -6.80 -11.66
C GLU A 103 8.80 -6.85 -12.12
N ALA A 104 9.30 -5.82 -12.82
CA ALA A 104 10.67 -5.76 -13.25
C ALA A 104 11.58 -5.48 -12.05
N GLY A 105 12.43 -6.46 -11.72
CA GLY A 105 13.58 -6.32 -10.84
C GLY A 105 14.65 -5.35 -11.37
N ALA A 106 14.25 -4.17 -11.83
CA ALA A 106 15.08 -3.07 -12.22
C ALA A 106 15.10 -2.06 -11.08
N SER A 107 16.25 -1.98 -10.43
CA SER A 107 16.76 -0.88 -9.63
C SER A 107 15.91 0.40 -9.70
N GLY A 108 15.25 0.75 -8.59
CA GLY A 108 14.91 2.15 -8.30
C GLY A 108 13.65 2.73 -8.94
N HIS A 109 12.66 1.94 -9.37
CA HIS A 109 11.32 2.50 -9.50
C HIS A 109 10.76 2.76 -8.10
N ALA A 110 11.01 3.98 -7.62
CA ALA A 110 10.36 4.52 -6.45
C ALA A 110 8.86 4.23 -6.57
N SER A 111 8.25 3.70 -5.52
CA SER A 111 6.79 3.73 -5.40
C SER A 111 6.39 5.19 -5.56
N LEU A 112 5.85 5.54 -6.73
CA LEU A 112 5.47 6.91 -7.01
C LEU A 112 4.12 7.13 -6.33
N PRO A 113 3.97 8.20 -5.55
CA PRO A 113 2.68 8.59 -5.07
C PRO A 113 1.84 8.93 -6.30
N VAL A 114 0.75 8.18 -6.54
CA VAL A 114 -0.15 8.51 -7.66
C VAL A 114 -1.06 9.69 -7.31
N ASP A 115 -1.13 10.04 -6.02
CA ASP A 115 -1.86 11.16 -5.46
C ASP A 115 -0.85 12.15 -4.84
N GLY A 116 -1.14 13.46 -4.86
CA GLY A 116 -0.21 14.52 -4.43
C GLY A 116 0.14 14.56 -2.93
N HIS A 117 -0.13 13.49 -2.18
CA HIS A 117 -0.12 13.46 -0.71
C HIS A 117 1.19 12.97 -0.07
N VAL A 118 2.23 12.67 -0.86
CA VAL A 118 3.59 12.53 -0.32
C VAL A 118 4.13 13.92 0.04
N ARG A 119 3.77 14.36 1.24
CA ARG A 119 4.54 15.36 1.97
C ARG A 119 5.30 14.62 3.06
N PRO A 120 6.59 14.29 2.86
CA PRO A 120 7.44 13.96 4.00
C PRO A 120 7.46 15.20 4.89
N CYS A 121 7.22 14.99 6.19
CA CYS A 121 7.59 15.96 7.21
C CYS A 121 9.11 16.04 7.32
#